data_AF-A0A8E4BMI1-F1
#
_entry.id   AF-A0A8E4BMI1-F1
#
_cell.length_a   1.000
_cell.length_b   1.000
_cell.length_c   1.000
_cell.angle_alpha   90.00
_cell.angle_beta   90.00
_cell.angle_gamma   90.00
#
_symmetry.space_group_name_H-M   'P 1'
#
loop_
_entity.id
_entity.type
_entity.pdbx_description
1 polymer ?
#
loop_
_entity_poly.entity_id
_entity_poly.type
_entity_poly.pdbx_seq_one_letter_code
_entity_poly.pdbx_strand_id
1 'polypeptide(L)'
;MRFAQEILGILISGDRKMSTKRGYSITKHAMLPLIVNDTPLRAEWLDHPLKGDWGNFRECHVGGDFLLICKLNSRSKISQIIFTRTGTRSELFD
;
A
#
# COMPACT_ATOMS: atom_id res chain seq x y z
N MET A 1 -11.04 -7.78 0.95
CA MET A 1 -10.20 -8.36 2.02
C MET A 1 -10.30 -7.46 3.25
N ARG A 2 -10.38 -8.02 4.46
CA ARG A 2 -10.29 -7.23 5.71
C ARG A 2 -8.81 -6.96 5.96
N PHE A 3 -8.34 -5.75 5.69
CA PHE A 3 -6.93 -5.43 5.90
C PHE A 3 -6.62 -5.17 7.37
N ALA A 4 -7.45 -4.42 8.08
CA ALA A 4 -7.05 -3.86 9.38
C ALA A 4 -7.06 -4.85 10.55
N GLN A 5 -7.92 -5.87 10.56
CA GLN A 5 -8.15 -6.67 11.78
C GLN A 5 -6.98 -7.56 12.23
N GLU A 6 -5.92 -7.72 11.41
CA GLU A 6 -4.78 -8.59 11.74
C GLU A 6 -3.41 -7.90 11.64
N ILE A 7 -3.33 -6.65 11.17
CA ILE A 7 -2.05 -5.97 10.95
C ILE A 7 -1.55 -5.37 12.28
N LEU A 8 -0.45 -5.89 12.79
CA LEU A 8 0.20 -5.38 14.01
C LEU A 8 1.40 -4.45 13.71
N GLY A 9 1.77 -4.29 12.44
CA GLY A 9 2.96 -3.50 12.08
C GLY A 9 3.02 -3.05 10.64
N ILE A 10 3.70 -1.91 10.43
CA ILE A 10 3.95 -1.31 9.12
C ILE A 10 5.44 -1.20 8.88
N LEU A 11 5.84 -1.60 7.68
CA LEU A 11 7.19 -1.39 7.16
C LEU A 11 7.09 -0.51 5.92
N ILE A 12 7.92 0.53 5.88
CA ILE A 12 8.06 1.42 4.72
C ILE A 12 9.41 1.07 4.08
N SER A 13 9.42 0.65 2.82
CA SER A 13 10.69 0.42 2.12
C SER A 13 11.37 1.74 1.76
N GLY A 14 12.65 1.69 1.39
CA GLY A 14 13.45 2.85 1.02
C GLY A 14 13.10 3.49 -0.33
N ASP A 15 11.82 3.54 -0.73
CA ASP A 15 11.41 4.28 -1.93
C ASP A 15 11.72 5.77 -1.74
N ARG A 16 12.57 6.33 -2.61
CA ARG A 16 13.00 7.72 -2.57
C ARG A 16 11.82 8.70 -2.55
N LYS A 17 10.71 8.36 -3.20
CA LYS A 17 9.50 9.19 -3.24
C LYS A 17 8.82 9.24 -1.88
N MET A 18 8.78 8.13 -1.14
CA MET A 18 8.27 8.08 0.23
C MET A 18 9.09 8.92 1.20
N SER A 19 10.39 9.10 0.91
CA SER A 19 11.27 10.02 1.67
C SER A 19 11.04 11.50 1.37
N THR A 20 10.29 11.84 0.31
CA THR A 20 9.90 13.23 0.04
C THR A 20 8.72 13.64 0.91
N LYS A 21 8.64 14.91 1.29
CA LYS A 21 7.50 15.45 2.07
C LYS A 21 6.14 15.16 1.40
N ARG A 22 6.08 15.27 0.07
CA ARG A 22 4.86 15.00 -0.70
C ARG A 22 4.52 13.51 -0.69
N GLY A 23 5.47 12.64 -1.00
CA GLY A 23 5.24 11.20 -1.01
C GLY A 23 4.91 10.65 0.39
N TYR A 24 5.58 11.11 1.45
CA TYR A 24 5.24 10.77 2.82
C TYR A 24 3.81 11.20 3.18
N SER A 25 3.42 12.43 2.84
CA SER A 25 2.07 12.93 3.11
C SER A 25 1.00 12.05 2.44
N ILE A 26 1.16 11.74 1.15
CA ILE A 26 0.19 10.92 0.41
C ILE A 26 0.15 9.50 0.96
N THR A 27 1.32 8.91 1.20
CA THR A 27 1.44 7.58 1.80
C THR A 27 0.75 7.52 3.16
N LYS A 28 0.96 8.52 4.02
CA LYS A 28 0.31 8.61 5.34
C LYS A 28 -1.22 8.67 5.23
N HIS A 29 -1.75 9.44 4.29
CA HIS A 29 -3.20 9.49 4.04
C HIS A 29 -3.73 8.15 3.54
N ALA A 30 -2.93 7.43 2.74
CA ALA A 30 -3.30 6.10 2.27
C ALA A 30 -3.19 5.01 3.36
N MET A 31 -2.23 5.16 4.28
CA MET A 31 -2.01 4.24 5.40
C MET A 31 -3.14 4.29 6.42
N LEU A 32 -3.66 5.49 6.73
CA LEU A 32 -4.63 5.67 7.81
C LEU A 32 -5.87 4.76 7.66
N PRO A 33 -6.53 4.66 6.49
CA PRO A 33 -7.65 3.74 6.29
C PRO A 33 -7.27 2.26 6.36
N LEU A 34 -6.02 1.90 6.09
CA LEU A 34 -5.53 0.52 6.22
C LEU A 34 -5.29 0.11 7.68
N ILE A 35 -5.02 1.09 8.55
CA ILE A 35 -4.67 0.88 9.97
C ILE A 35 -5.89 1.02 10.87
N VAL A 36 -6.63 2.11 10.70
CA VAL A 36 -7.61 2.58 11.68
C VAL A 36 -8.99 1.98 11.41
N ASN A 37 -9.23 1.50 10.20
CA ASN A 37 -10.56 1.11 9.78
C ASN A 37 -10.75 -0.40 9.92
N ASP A 38 -11.48 -0.84 10.95
CA ASP A 38 -11.93 -2.23 11.10
C ASP A 38 -12.87 -2.70 9.97
N THR A 39 -13.16 -1.82 9.01
CA THR A 39 -13.95 -2.12 7.82
C THR A 39 -13.04 -2.37 6.61
N PRO A 40 -13.48 -3.20 5.65
CA PRO A 40 -12.74 -3.41 4.41
C PRO A 40 -12.42 -2.09 3.69
N LEU A 41 -11.31 -2.08 2.94
CA LEU A 41 -11.00 -0.98 2.02
C LEU A 41 -12.22 -0.66 1.14
N ARG A 42 -12.50 0.63 0.97
CA ARG A 42 -13.58 1.11 0.10
C ARG A 42 -13.28 0.69 -1.34
N ALA A 43 -14.32 0.36 -2.10
CA ALA A 43 -14.18 -0.04 -3.52
C ALA A 43 -13.48 1.02 -4.39
N GLU A 44 -13.59 2.30 -4.03
CA GLU A 44 -12.90 3.43 -4.67
C GLU A 44 -11.38 3.30 -4.69
N TRP A 45 -10.81 2.49 -3.80
CA TRP A 45 -9.37 2.27 -3.73
C TRP A 45 -8.89 1.24 -4.75
N LEU A 46 -9.83 0.60 -5.47
CA LEU A 46 -9.54 -0.35 -6.55
C LEU A 46 -8.45 -1.35 -6.16
N ASP A 47 -8.47 -1.83 -4.91
CA ASP A 47 -7.46 -2.74 -4.39
C ASP A 47 -7.48 -4.06 -5.18
N HIS A 48 -6.36 -4.40 -5.81
CA HIS A 48 -6.21 -5.64 -6.53
C HIS A 48 -4.79 -6.22 -6.42
N PRO A 49 -4.63 -7.55 -6.49
CA PRO A 49 -3.32 -8.16 -6.64
C PRO A 49 -2.68 -7.71 -7.96
N LEU A 50 -1.37 -7.48 -7.93
CA LEU A 50 -0.59 -7.33 -9.15
C LEU A 50 -0.28 -8.71 -9.76
N LYS A 51 0.14 -8.74 -11.02
CA LYS A 51 0.43 -9.96 -11.78
C LYS A 51 1.93 -10.05 -12.11
N GLY A 52 2.37 -11.22 -12.57
CA GLY A 52 3.76 -11.47 -12.97
C GLY A 52 4.72 -11.43 -11.77
N ASP A 53 5.87 -10.79 -11.93
CA ASP A 53 6.90 -10.64 -10.88
C ASP A 53 6.38 -9.93 -9.63
N TRP A 54 5.29 -9.19 -9.77
CA TRP A 54 4.59 -8.51 -8.68
C TRP A 54 3.46 -9.34 -8.06
N GLY A 55 3.37 -10.65 -8.32
CA GLY A 55 2.26 -11.52 -7.90
C GLY A 55 1.98 -11.58 -6.39
N ASN A 56 2.96 -11.22 -5.55
CA ASN A 56 2.79 -11.13 -4.10
C ASN A 56 2.50 -9.70 -3.60
N PHE A 57 2.32 -8.75 -4.51
CA PHE A 57 2.02 -7.37 -4.23
C PHE A 57 0.59 -7.04 -4.59
N ARG A 58 0.14 -5.93 -4.03
CA ARG A 58 -1.17 -5.33 -4.26
C ARG A 58 -0.98 -3.89 -4.66
N GLU A 59 -1.89 -3.42 -5.49
CA GLU A 59 -1.99 -2.04 -5.91
C GLU A 59 -3.30 -1.45 -5.37
N CYS A 60 -3.20 -0.26 -4.79
CA CYS A 60 -4.34 0.54 -4.38
C CYS A 60 -4.28 1.92 -5.03
N HIS A 61 -5.40 2.38 -5.56
CA HIS A 61 -5.62 3.74 -6.02
C HIS A 61 -5.92 4.64 -4.82
N VAL A 62 -5.03 5.59 -4.55
CA VAL A 62 -5.15 6.49 -3.37
C VAL A 62 -5.58 7.89 -3.76
N GLY A 63 -5.81 8.12 -5.06
CA GLY A 63 -6.39 9.34 -5.62
C GLY A 63 -5.96 9.58 -7.06
N GLY A 64 -6.92 9.66 -8.00
CA GLY A 64 -6.64 9.85 -9.42
C GLY A 64 -5.74 8.73 -9.98
N ASP A 65 -4.67 9.13 -10.67
CA ASP A 65 -3.64 8.21 -11.20
C ASP A 65 -2.54 7.85 -10.17
N PHE A 66 -2.69 8.26 -8.90
CA PHE A 66 -1.69 7.98 -7.87
C PHE A 66 -1.96 6.65 -7.19
N LEU A 67 -0.92 5.81 -7.18
CA LEU A 67 -0.96 4.42 -6.78
C LEU A 67 -0.08 4.18 -5.55
N LEU A 68 -0.48 3.19 -4.75
CA LEU A 68 0.28 2.63 -3.66
C LEU A 68 0.47 1.14 -3.89
N ILE A 69 1.72 0.70 -4.00
CA ILE A 69 2.08 -0.71 -4.10
C ILE A 69 2.50 -1.19 -2.73
N CYS A 70 1.84 -2.23 -2.22
CA CYS A 70 2.15 -2.83 -0.93
C CYS A 70 2.14 -4.36 -1.02
N LYS A 71 2.68 -5.05 -0.02
CA LYS A 71 2.53 -6.50 0.14
C LYS A 71 2.28 -6.88 1.58
N LEU A 72 1.57 -7.98 1.77
CA LEU A 72 1.42 -8.60 3.07
C LEU A 72 2.65 -9.46 3.37
N ASN A 73 3.28 -9.24 4.51
CA ASN A 73 4.36 -10.09 4.99
C ASN A 73 3.77 -11.23 5.83
N SER A 74 3.53 -12.37 5.19
CA SER A 74 3.06 -13.58 5.85
C SER A 74 4.18 -14.42 6.48
N ARG A 75 5.46 -14.03 6.30
CA ARG A 75 6.60 -14.77 6.88
C ARG A 75 6.86 -14.41 8.35
N SER A 76 6.30 -13.30 8.83
CA SER A 76 6.37 -12.89 10.22
C SER A 76 5.28 -13.58 11.04
N LYS A 77 5.53 -13.89 12.32
CA LYS A 77 4.50 -14.34 13.29
C LYS A 77 3.37 -13.32 13.50
N ILE A 78 3.57 -12.13 12.94
CA ILE A 78 2.76 -10.94 13.05
C ILE A 78 2.42 -10.52 11.62
N SER A 79 1.15 -10.30 11.29
CA SER A 79 0.81 -9.78 9.97
C SER A 79 1.30 -8.34 9.84
N GLN A 80 2.07 -8.07 8.80
CA GLN A 80 2.60 -6.73 8.51
C GLN A 80 2.23 -6.34 7.08
N ILE A 81 1.92 -5.06 6.88
CA ILE A 81 1.94 -4.48 5.53
C ILE A 81 3.32 -3.86 5.29
N ILE A 82 3.90 -4.18 4.14
CA ILE A 82 5.09 -3.53 3.61
C ILE A 82 4.66 -2.61 2.48
N PHE A 83 4.73 -1.29 2.70
CA PHE A 83 4.55 -0.29 1.66
C PHE A 83 5.83 -0.20 0.84
N THR A 84 5.70 -0.53 -0.45
CA THR A 84 6.86 -0.80 -1.32
C THR A 84 7.14 0.36 -2.27
N ARG A 85 6.11 0.89 -2.93
CA ARG A 85 6.27 2.02 -3.86
C ARG A 85 5.05 2.93 -3.85
N THR A 86 5.26 4.18 -4.25
CA THR A 86 4.15 5.12 -4.48
C THR A 86 4.48 6.13 -5.57
N GLY A 87 3.51 6.44 -6.43
CA GLY A 87 3.72 7.28 -7.60
C GLY A 87 2.54 7.22 -8.55
N THR A 88 2.64 7.91 -9.69
CA THR A 88 1.68 7.75 -10.78
C THR A 88 1.89 6.40 -11.50
N ARG A 89 0.93 5.97 -12.33
CA ARG A 89 1.07 4.73 -13.08
C ARG A 89 2.34 4.68 -13.93
N SER A 90 2.62 5.75 -14.67
CA SER A 90 3.86 5.85 -15.47
C SER A 90 5.12 5.78 -14.60
N GLU A 91 5.14 6.42 -13.44
CA GLU A 91 6.32 6.37 -12.57
C GLU A 91 6.60 4.99 -11.96
N LEU A 92 5.57 4.14 -11.89
CA LEU A 92 5.68 2.82 -11.28
C LEU A 92 5.93 1.71 -12.30
N PHE A 93 5.45 1.85 -13.53
CA PHE A 93 5.43 0.79 -14.54
C PHE A 93 6.09 1.13 -15.88
N ASP A 94 6.51 2.38 -16.12
CA ASP A 94 7.44 2.73 -17.20
C ASP A 94 8.90 2.69 -16.69
#